data_AF-A0A932EDJ7-F1
#
_entry.id   AF-A0A932EDJ7-F1
#
_cell.length_a   1.000
_cell.length_b   1.000
_cell.length_c   1.000
_cell.angle_alpha   90.00
_cell.angle_beta   90.00
_cell.angle_gamma   90.00
#
_symmetry.space_group_name_H-M   'P 1'
#
loop_
_entity.id
_entity.type
_entity.pdbx_description
1 polymer ?
#
loop_
_entity_poly.entity_id
_entity_poly.type
_entity_poly.pdbx_seq_one_letter_code
_entity_poly.pdbx_strand_id
1 'polypeptide(L)' 'MIDTGKLFLLLGTIFLLLGLLFNIMPKWPRIPGDIYIDRPGIKIYIPWLSSLILSIILTLIFNYFRK' A
#
# COMPACT_ATOMS: atom_id res chain seq x y z
N MET A 1 9.48 -4.88 25.35
CA MET A 1 8.10 -5.27 24.97
C MET A 1 7.52 -4.12 24.18
N ILE A 2 6.96 -4.36 23.01
CA ILE A 2 6.28 -3.30 22.25
C ILE A 2 5.15 -2.78 23.13
N ASP A 3 5.14 -1.48 23.43
CA ASP A 3 4.04 -0.87 24.17
C ASP A 3 2.75 -1.10 23.39
N THR A 4 1.77 -1.77 24.02
CA THR A 4 0.52 -2.15 23.35
C THR A 4 -0.17 -0.93 22.73
N GLY A 5 -0.08 0.25 23.37
CA GLY A 5 -0.61 1.51 22.84
C GLY A 5 0.06 1.99 21.55
N LYS A 6 1.38 1.79 21.40
CA LYS A 6 2.12 2.12 20.16
C LYS A 6 1.69 1.21 19.01
N LEU A 7 1.39 -0.05 19.31
CA LEU A 7 0.92 -1.03 18.34
C LEU A 7 -0.48 -0.65 17.81
N PHE A 8 -1.39 -0.24 18.69
CA PHE A 8 -2.71 0.27 18.29
C PHE A 8 -2.64 1.55 17.46
N LEU A 9 -1.75 2.48 17.81
CA LEU A 9 -1.52 3.69 17.02
C LEU A 9 -1.03 3.34 15.61
N LEU A 10 -0.05 2.45 15.48
CA LEU A 10 0.47 2.00 14.19
C LEU A 10 -0.62 1.37 13.31
N LEU A 11 -1.38 0.43 13.87
CA LEU A 11 -2.49 -0.23 13.17
C LEU A 11 -3.57 0.78 12.75
N GLY A 12 -3.93 1.71 13.64
CA GLY A 12 -4.87 2.78 13.35
C GLY A 12 -4.41 3.65 12.19
N THR A 13 -3.14 4.06 12.15
CA THR A 13 -2.58 4.84 11.04
C THR A 13 -2.60 4.06 9.72
N ILE A 14 -2.26 2.77 9.73
CA ILE A 14 -2.32 1.90 8.54
C ILE A 14 -3.74 1.81 7.98
N PHE A 15 -4.74 1.57 8.84
CA PHE A 15 -6.14 1.51 8.41
C PHE A 15 -6.67 2.85 7.91
N LEU A 16 -6.24 3.97 8.51
CA LEU A 16 -6.62 5.31 8.07
C LEU A 16 -6.08 5.60 6.67
N LEU A 17 -4.81 5.24 6.42
CA LEU A 17 -4.20 5.36 5.09
C LEU A 17 -4.88 4.48 4.06
N LEU A 18 -5.20 3.22 4.39
CA LEU A 18 -5.95 2.32 3.50
C LEU A 18 -7.35 2.87 3.21
N GLY A 19 -8.06 3.36 4.23
CA GLY A 19 -9.38 3.97 4.08
C GLY A 19 -9.37 5.20 3.18
N LEU A 20 -8.39 6.09 3.34
CA LEU A 20 -8.16 7.23 2.45
C LEU A 20 -7.88 6.79 1.01
N LEU A 21 -7.03 5.77 0.84
CA LEU A 21 -6.69 5.22 -0.48
C LEU A 21 -7.93 4.67 -1.19
N PHE A 22 -8.79 3.93 -0.48
CA PHE A 22 -10.05 3.41 -1.02
C PHE A 22 -11.10 4.49 -1.26
N ASN A 23 -11.14 5.55 -0.45
CA ASN A 23 -12.12 6.64 -0.60
C ASN A 23 -11.80 7.54 -1.82
N ILE A 24 -10.51 7.79 -2.08
CA ILE A 24 -10.06 8.60 -3.22
C ILE A 24 -10.20 7.85 -4.57
N MET A 25 -10.34 6.52 -4.54
CA MET A 25 -10.54 5.67 -5.74
C MET A 25 -11.91 4.96 -5.73
N PRO A 26 -13.05 5.68 -5.85
CA PRO A 26 -14.40 5.08 -5.86
C PRO A 26 -14.69 4.24 -7.11
N LYS A 27 -13.93 4.44 -8.18
CA LYS A 27 -13.72 3.51 -9.29
C LYS A 27 -12.22 3.46 -9.45
N TRP A 28 -11.57 2.30 -9.38
CA TRP A 28 -10.18 2.18 -9.85
C TRP A 28 -10.12 2.74 -11.28
N PRO A 29 -9.60 3.96 -11.51
CA PRO A 29 -9.08 4.26 -12.82
C PRO A 29 -7.88 3.32 -12.94
N ARG A 30 -7.55 2.84 -14.14
CA ARG A 30 -6.24 2.22 -14.34
C ARG A 30 -5.21 3.20 -13.77
N ILE A 31 -4.59 2.87 -12.65
CA ILE A 31 -3.65 3.76 -11.97
C ILE A 31 -2.61 4.08 -13.06
N PRO A 32 -2.32 5.35 -13.38
CA PRO A 32 -1.39 5.71 -14.45
C PRO A 32 0.08 5.36 -14.13
N GLY A 33 0.29 4.32 -13.33
CA GLY A 33 1.57 3.70 -12.96
C GLY A 33 1.49 2.17 -12.80
N ASP A 34 0.29 1.56 -12.83
CA ASP A 34 0.14 0.11 -12.94
C ASP A 34 0.00 -0.23 -14.42
N ILE A 35 1.13 -0.64 -15.03
CA ILE A 35 1.19 -0.94 -16.46
C ILE A 35 0.34 -2.19 -16.68
N TYR A 36 -0.86 -1.98 -17.24
CA TYR A 36 -1.72 -3.06 -17.69
C TYR A 36 -1.67 -3.16 -19.21
N ILE A 37 -0.97 -4.17 -19.70
CA ILE A 37 -0.90 -4.49 -21.11
C ILE A 37 -1.91 -5.61 -21.35
N ASP A 38 -3.03 -5.26 -21.99
CA ASP A 38 -4.05 -6.21 -22.43
C ASP A 38 -3.90 -6.39 -23.95
N ARG A 39 -3.38 -7.55 -24.37
CA ARG A 39 -3.28 -7.95 -25.77
C ARG A 39 -4.04 -9.27 -25.96
N PRO A 40 -4.61 -9.55 -27.15
CA PRO A 40 -5.22 -10.86 -27.41
C PRO A 40 -4.19 -11.97 -27.18
N GLY A 41 -4.42 -12.78 -26.13
CA GLY A 41 -3.56 -13.89 -25.71
C GLY A 41 -2.59 -13.60 -24.55
N ILE A 42 -2.35 -12.34 -24.17
CA ILE A 42 -1.39 -11.99 -23.10
C ILE A 42 -1.91 -10.81 -22.27
N LYS A 43 -2.01 -11.03 -20.95
CA LYS A 43 -2.34 -10.00 -19.96
C LYS A 43 -1.17 -9.85 -19.00
N ILE A 44 -0.54 -8.67 -18.98
CA ILE A 44 0.57 -8.35 -18.07
C ILE A 44 0.13 -7.19 -17.17
N TYR A 45 0.17 -7.43 -15.87
CA TYR A 45 0.02 -6.41 -14.83
C TYR A 45 1.38 -6.13 -14.21
N ILE A 46 1.81 -4.87 -14.20
CA ILE A 46 3.03 -4.46 -13.49
C ILE A 46 2.65 -3.42 -12.43
N PRO A 47 2.61 -3.81 -11.14
CA PRO A 47 2.11 -2.94 -10.07
C PRO A 47 3.24 -2.10 -9.44
N TRP A 48 3.78 -1.13 -10.18
CA TRP A 48 4.98 -0.37 -9.75
C TRP A 48 4.67 0.52 -8.54
N LEU A 49 3.54 1.22 -8.58
CA LEU A 49 3.17 2.16 -7.53
C LEU A 49 2.76 1.41 -6.26
N SER A 50 2.00 0.32 -6.39
CA SER A 50 1.60 -0.51 -5.24
C SER A 50 2.81 -1.14 -4.55
N SER A 51 3.78 -1.64 -5.33
CA SER A 51 5.01 -2.24 -4.78
C SER A 51 5.87 -1.20 -4.05
N LEU A 52 5.94 0.03 -4.57
CA LEU A 52 6.66 1.13 -3.92
C LEU A 52 6.02 1.52 -2.59
N ILE A 53 4.70 1.68 -2.56
CA ILE A 53 3.95 2.02 -1.34
C ILE A 53 4.13 0.92 -0.29
N LEU A 54 3.98 -0.34 -0.70
CA LEU A 54 4.18 -1.49 0.18
C LEU A 54 5.60 -1.48 0.78
N SER A 55 6.62 -1.21 -0.03
CA SER A 55 8.01 -1.12 0.42
C SER A 55 8.22 -0.01 1.46
N ILE A 56 7.66 1.19 1.25
CA ILE A 56 7.75 2.31 2.20
C ILE A 56 7.08 1.95 3.52
N ILE A 57 5.90 1.32 3.47
CA ILE A 57 5.18 0.88 4.67
C ILE A 57 5.99 -0.15 5.45
N LEU A 58 6.49 -1.20 4.78
CA LEU A 58 7.32 -2.21 5.45
C LEU A 58 8.61 -1.59 6.02
N THR A 59 9.21 -0.65 5.31
CA THR A 59 10.42 0.05 5.77
C THR A 59 10.14 0.86 7.03
N LEU A 60 9.04 1.60 7.08
CA LEU A 60 8.62 2.36 8.26
C LEU A 60 8.32 1.42 9.44
N ILE A 61 7.62 0.32 9.19
CA ILE A 61 7.33 -0.72 10.20
C ILE A 61 8.63 -1.29 10.76
N PHE A 62 9.53 -1.79 9.91
CA PHE A 62 10.80 -2.36 10.37
C PHE A 62 11.69 -1.34 11.06
N ASN A 63 11.75 -0.10 10.56
CA ASN A 63 12.53 0.95 11.20
C ASN A 63 11.97 1.34 12.57
N TYR A 64 10.65 1.33 12.72
CA TYR A 64 9.98 1.56 14.00
C TYR A 64 10.27 0.45 15.01
N PHE A 65 10.30 -0.83 14.57
CA PHE A 65 10.60 -1.98 15.43
C PHE A 65 12.10 -2.23 15.66
N ARG A 66 12.99 -1.66 14.83
CA ARG A 66 14.45 -1.78 14.99
C ARG A 66 15.01 -0.84 16.08
N LYS A 67 14.18 0.02 16.66
CA LYS A 67 14.53 0.91 17.78
C LYS A 67 13.82 0.45 19.05
#